data_AF-A0A3B5BLW9-F1
#
_entry.id   AF-A0A3B5BLW9-F1
#
_cell.length_a   1.000
_cell.length_b   1.000
_cell.length_c   1.000
_cell.angle_alpha   90.00
_cell.angle_beta   90.00
_cell.angle_gamma   90.00
#
_symmetry.space_group_name_H-M   'P 1'
#
loop_
_entity.id
_entity.type
_entity.pdbx_description
1 polymer ?
#
loop_
_entity_poly.entity_id
_entity_poly.type
_entity_poly.pdbx_seq_one_letter_code
_entity_poly.pdbx_strand_id
1 'polypeptide(L)'
;MTQLESCMESLIVIFHQYAKDDGDKKTLTKKDLKKLLESELPNFLKAQNNPKTVDFIMNDLDSNKDDKLDFEEFLPLIAGISLACEKCYNASQRKGKK
;
A
#
# COMPACT_ATOMS: atom_id res chain seq x y z
N MET A 1 12.07 -19.79 8.39
CA MET A 1 11.13 -18.67 8.34
C MET A 1 9.74 -19.22 8.06
N THR A 2 8.75 -18.84 8.85
CA THR A 2 7.35 -19.23 8.64
C THR A 2 6.72 -18.38 7.52
N GLN A 3 5.59 -18.83 6.96
CA GLN A 3 4.93 -18.10 5.87
C GLN A 3 4.58 -16.65 6.24
N LEU A 4 4.11 -16.43 7.46
CA LEU A 4 3.75 -15.09 7.92
C LEU A 4 4.98 -14.19 8.07
N GLU A 5 6.08 -14.72 8.62
CA GLU A 5 7.36 -14.01 8.69
C GLU A 5 7.85 -13.61 7.30
N SER A 6 7.77 -14.51 6.32
CA SER A 6 8.17 -14.21 4.93
C SER A 6 7.27 -13.16 4.26
N CYS A 7 5.96 -13.14 4.56
CA CYS A 7 5.06 -12.09 4.08
C CYS A 7 5.44 -10.72 4.67
N MET A 8 5.72 -10.66 5.97
CA MET A 8 6.15 -9.43 6.64
C MET A 8 7.49 -8.94 6.09
N GLU A 9 8.46 -9.85 5.89
CA GLU A 9 9.74 -9.53 5.27
C GLU A 9 9.55 -9.00 3.84
N SER A 10 8.70 -9.65 3.04
CA SER A 10 8.42 -9.21 1.67
C SER A 10 7.85 -7.80 1.61
N LEU A 11 6.96 -7.45 2.54
CA LEU A 11 6.38 -6.11 2.65
C LEU A 11 7.46 -5.06 2.95
N ILE A 12 8.36 -5.35 3.89
CA ILE A 12 9.49 -4.48 4.25
C ILE A 12 10.43 -4.30 3.05
N VAL A 13 10.76 -5.39 2.35
CA VAL A 13 11.64 -5.36 1.18
C VAL A 13 11.04 -4.52 0.05
N ILE A 14 9.74 -4.68 -0.23
CA ILE A 14 9.02 -3.89 -1.22
C ILE A 14 9.07 -2.41 -0.87
N PHE A 15 8.74 -2.02 0.37
CA PHE A 15 8.79 -0.62 0.80
C PHE A 15 10.18 -0.01 0.54
N HIS A 16 11.25 -0.68 1.00
CA HIS A 16 12.61 -0.20 0.81
C HIS A 16 13.10 -0.29 -0.64
N GLN A 17 12.49 -1.10 -1.50
CA GLN A 17 12.80 -1.12 -2.93
C GLN A 17 12.40 0.21 -3.59
N TYR A 18 11.22 0.75 -3.25
CA TYR A 18 10.73 1.99 -3.83
C TYR A 18 11.27 3.25 -3.11
N ALA A 19 11.57 3.17 -1.82
CA ALA A 19 12.18 4.28 -1.07
C ALA A 19 13.63 4.61 -1.51
N LYS A 20 14.29 3.73 -2.28
CA LYS A 20 15.69 3.92 -2.70
C LYS A 20 15.88 4.99 -3.78
N ASP A 21 14.81 5.37 -4.48
CA ASP A 21 14.90 6.20 -5.69
C ASP A 21 15.21 7.68 -5.39
N ASP A 22 14.97 8.16 -4.17
CA ASP A 22 15.12 9.59 -3.81
C ASP A 22 16.28 9.88 -2.82
N GLY A 23 17.22 8.96 -2.69
CA GLY A 23 18.44 9.13 -1.85
C GLY A 23 18.21 8.92 -0.34
N ASP A 24 17.02 9.22 0.16
CA ASP A 24 16.56 8.88 1.51
C ASP A 24 15.89 7.50 1.54
N LYS A 25 16.68 6.45 1.74
CA LYS A 25 16.27 5.03 1.64
C LYS A 25 15.25 4.56 2.69
N LYS A 26 14.69 5.49 3.46
CA LYS A 26 13.81 5.22 4.60
C LYS A 26 12.38 5.71 4.39
N THR A 27 12.15 6.54 3.38
CA THR A 27 10.86 7.19 3.17
C THR A 27 10.42 7.09 1.71
N LEU A 28 9.11 7.07 1.48
CA LEU A 28 8.52 7.17 0.16
C LEU A 28 8.11 8.61 -0.09
N THR A 29 8.60 9.21 -1.16
CA THR A 29 7.96 10.42 -1.68
C THR A 29 6.63 10.07 -2.34
N LYS A 30 5.80 11.08 -2.60
CA LYS A 30 4.61 10.92 -3.44
C LYS A 30 4.89 10.25 -4.80
N LYS A 31 6.05 10.50 -5.40
CA LYS A 31 6.45 9.88 -6.66
C LYS A 31 6.74 8.38 -6.48
N ASP A 32 7.38 8.02 -5.38
CA ASP A 32 7.72 6.62 -5.08
C ASP A 32 6.47 5.84 -4.68
N LEU A 33 5.59 6.44 -3.86
CA LEU A 33 4.27 5.90 -3.55
C LEU A 33 3.47 5.63 -4.83
N LYS A 34 3.46 6.58 -5.78
CA LYS A 34 2.79 6.38 -7.07
C LYS A 34 3.33 5.15 -7.81
N LYS A 35 4.65 5.02 -7.94
CA LYS A 35 5.28 3.88 -8.61
C LYS A 35 4.97 2.55 -7.91
N LEU A 36 5.01 2.54 -6.58
CA LEU A 36 4.67 1.36 -5.77
C LEU A 36 3.23 0.93 -6.04
N LEU A 37 2.28 1.87 -5.98
CA LEU A 37 0.87 1.57 -6.24
C LEU A 37 0.62 1.09 -7.68
N GLU A 38 1.29 1.68 -8.66
CA GLU A 38 1.17 1.28 -10.07
C GLU A 38 1.77 -0.12 -10.34
N SER A 39 2.82 -0.50 -9.61
CA SER A 39 3.58 -1.74 -9.86
C SER A 39 3.07 -2.91 -9.03
N GLU A 40 2.88 -2.71 -7.71
CA GLU A 40 2.50 -3.75 -6.76
C GLU A 40 0.98 -3.87 -6.60
N LEU A 41 0.25 -2.77 -6.81
CA LEU A 41 -1.21 -2.69 -6.57
C LEU A 41 -2.01 -2.15 -7.78
N PRO A 42 -1.75 -2.59 -9.02
CA PRO A 42 -2.35 -2.00 -10.22
C PRO A 42 -3.88 -2.12 -10.26
N ASN A 43 -4.43 -3.21 -9.73
CA ASN A 43 -5.87 -3.44 -9.69
C ASN A 43 -6.57 -2.53 -8.68
N PHE A 44 -5.95 -2.28 -7.54
CA PHE A 44 -6.45 -1.33 -6.54
C PHE A 44 -6.52 0.07 -7.16
N LEU A 45 -5.44 0.52 -7.80
CA LEU A 45 -5.39 1.86 -8.40
C LEU A 45 -6.42 2.02 -9.53
N LYS A 46 -6.58 1.00 -10.40
CA LYS A 46 -7.62 0.97 -11.44
C LYS A 46 -9.03 1.06 -10.85
N ALA A 47 -9.29 0.38 -9.73
CA ALA A 47 -10.61 0.37 -9.09
C ALA A 47 -11.01 1.74 -8.52
N GLN A 48 -10.06 2.59 -8.14
CA GLN A 48 -10.35 3.94 -7.64
C GLN A 48 -10.81 4.89 -8.76
N ASN A 49 -10.40 4.64 -10.01
CA ASN A 49 -10.76 5.42 -11.21
C ASN A 49 -10.63 6.95 -11.01
N ASN A 50 -9.65 7.40 -10.23
CA ASN A 50 -9.45 8.80 -9.89
C ASN A 50 -7.96 9.15 -9.98
N PRO A 51 -7.57 10.11 -10.84
CA PRO A 51 -6.16 10.49 -10.99
C PRO A 51 -5.57 11.14 -9.73
N LYS A 52 -6.40 11.61 -8.80
CA LYS A 52 -5.98 12.21 -7.52
C LYS A 52 -5.88 11.21 -6.37
N THR A 53 -6.13 9.91 -6.62
CA THR A 53 -6.07 8.88 -5.56
C THR A 53 -4.74 8.89 -4.81
N VAL A 54 -3.62 9.05 -5.52
CA VAL A 54 -2.30 9.08 -4.88
C VAL A 54 -2.15 10.30 -3.97
N ASP A 55 -2.61 11.48 -4.40
CA ASP A 55 -2.63 12.69 -3.58
C ASP A 55 -3.43 12.49 -2.29
N PHE A 56 -4.61 11.88 -2.39
CA PHE A 56 -5.46 11.64 -1.23
C PHE A 56 -4.83 10.64 -0.27
N ILE A 57 -4.26 9.54 -0.77
CA ILE A 57 -3.57 8.56 0.07
C ILE A 57 -2.37 9.21 0.76
N MET A 58 -1.56 9.98 0.03
CA MET A 58 -0.42 10.68 0.61
C MET A 58 -0.85 11.59 1.77
N ASN A 59 -1.84 12.44 1.53
CA ASN A 59 -2.31 13.41 2.53
C ASN A 59 -2.98 12.76 3.75
N ASP A 60 -3.54 11.56 3.60
CA ASP A 60 -4.20 10.83 4.69
C ASP A 60 -3.19 10.10 5.57
N LEU A 61 -2.09 9.62 4.98
CA LEU A 61 -1.07 8.83 5.67
C LEU A 61 0.07 9.68 6.25
N ASP A 62 0.45 10.76 5.57
CA ASP A 62 1.50 11.70 5.99
C ASP A 62 1.05 12.48 7.23
N SER A 63 1.27 11.88 8.39
CA SER A 63 0.75 12.36 9.67
C SER A 63 1.62 13.49 10.21
N ASN A 64 2.92 13.42 9.94
CA ASN A 64 3.89 14.41 10.37
C ASN A 64 3.97 15.64 9.42
N LYS A 65 3.41 15.53 8.21
CA LYS A 65 3.33 16.56 7.16
C LYS A 65 4.68 16.98 6.58
N ASP A 66 5.56 16.02 6.36
CA ASP A 66 6.87 16.24 5.73
C ASP A 66 6.89 15.94 4.22
N ASP A 67 5.72 15.68 3.61
CA ASP A 67 5.54 15.27 2.22
C ASP A 67 6.24 13.94 1.88
N LYS A 68 6.48 13.11 2.90
CA LYS A 68 7.03 11.76 2.78
C LYS A 68 6.23 10.78 3.64
N LEU A 69 6.43 9.49 3.39
CA LEU A 69 5.88 8.43 4.23
C LEU A 69 7.02 7.55 4.72
N ASP A 70 7.19 7.46 6.03
CA ASP A 70 8.01 6.40 6.59
C ASP A 70 7.26 5.05 6.60
N PHE A 71 7.92 4.01 7.09
CA PHE A 71 7.31 2.67 7.12
C PHE A 71 6.09 2.60 8.03
N GLU A 72 6.07 3.33 9.14
CA GLU A 72 4.96 3.35 10.08
C GLU A 72 3.73 4.04 9.46
N GLU A 73 3.94 5.16 8.78
CA GLU A 73 2.90 5.89 8.04
C GLU A 73 2.38 5.11 6.82
N PHE A 74 3.19 4.21 6.25
CA PHE A 74 2.78 3.33 5.16
C PHE A 74 1.92 2.14 5.60
N LEU A 75 2.12 1.60 6.80
CA LEU A 75 1.40 0.40 7.28
C LEU A 75 -0.14 0.51 7.27
N PRO A 76 -0.76 1.65 7.63
CA PRO A 76 -2.22 1.82 7.56
C PRO A 76 -2.80 1.56 6.17
N LEU A 77 -2.07 1.86 5.09
CA LEU A 77 -2.49 1.54 3.72
C LEU A 77 -2.66 0.03 3.54
N ILE A 78 -1.65 -0.74 3.96
CA ILE A 78 -1.65 -2.20 3.82
C ILE A 78 -2.75 -2.82 4.68
N ALA A 79 -2.93 -2.32 5.90
CA ALA A 79 -4.03 -2.74 6.77
C ALA A 79 -5.40 -2.46 6.12
N GLY A 80 -5.60 -1.26 5.58
CA GLY A 80 -6.83 -0.86 4.90
C GLY A 80 -7.15 -1.74 3.69
N ILE A 81 -6.14 -2.01 2.84
CA ILE A 81 -6.30 -2.89 1.68
C ILE A 81 -6.60 -4.32 2.11
N SER A 82 -5.90 -4.84 3.13
CA SER A 82 -6.10 -6.21 3.64
C SER A 82 -7.53 -6.40 4.16
N LEU A 83 -8.05 -5.42 4.91
CA LEU A 83 -9.44 -5.42 5.39
C LEU A 83 -10.44 -5.33 4.24
N ALA A 84 -10.16 -4.55 3.20
CA ALA A 84 -11.00 -4.50 2.01
C ALA A 84 -11.02 -5.86 1.26
N CYS A 85 -9.86 -6.49 1.10
CA CYS A 85 -9.73 -7.82 0.50
C CYS A 85 -10.48 -8.89 1.32
N GLU A 86 -10.39 -8.85 2.65
CA GLU A 86 -11.14 -9.75 3.53
C GLU A 86 -12.66 -9.60 3.34
N LYS A 87 -13.15 -8.36 3.29
CA LYS A 87 -14.58 -8.08 3.01
C LYS A 87 -15.00 -8.65 1.65
N CYS A 88 -14.17 -8.48 0.61
CA CYS A 88 -14.42 -9.06 -0.72
C CYS A 88 -14.43 -10.59 -0.70
N TYR A 89 -13.48 -11.22 0.00
CA TYR A 89 -13.41 -12.66 0.18
C TYR A 89 -14.66 -13.21 0.89
N ASN A 90 -15.08 -12.57 1.97
CA ASN A 90 -16.29 -12.96 2.69
C ASN A 90 -17.57 -12.79 1.84
N ALA A 91 -17.62 -11.76 0.98
CA ALA A 91 -18.73 -11.54 0.07
C ALA A 91 -18.80 -12.58 -1.06
N SER A 92 -17.66 -13.06 -1.57
CA SER A 92 -17.62 -14.10 -2.61
C SER A 92 -18.00 -15.48 -2.05
N GLN A 93 -17.62 -15.80 -0.81
CA GLN A 93 -18.03 -17.03 -0.12
C GLN A 93 -19.54 -17.12 0.10
N ARG A 94 -20.25 -15.99 0.21
CA ARG A 94 -21.73 -15.94 0.30
C ARG A 94 -22.44 -16.19 -1.04
N LYS A 95 -21.76 -15.99 -2.17
CA LYS A 95 -22.34 -16.19 -3.51
C LYS A 95 -22.20 -17.62 -4.04
N GLY A 96 -21.23 -18.39 -3.55
CA GLY A 96 -21.04 -19.80 -3.93
C GLY A 96 -21.92 -20.82 -3.17
N LYS A 97 -22.82 -20.35 -2.29
CA LYS A 97 -23.77 -21.18 -1.53
C LYS A 97 -25.23 -21.00 -1.98
N LYS A 98 -25.47 -20.45 -3.18
CA LYS A 98 -26.80 -20.37 -3.79
C LYS A 98 -26.90 -21.30 -4.99
#